data_AF-A0A518EUB5-F1
#
_entry.id   AF-A0A518EUB5-F1
#
_cell.length_a   1.000
_cell.length_b   1.000
_cell.length_c   1.000
_cell.angle_alpha   90.00
_cell.angle_beta   90.00
_cell.angle_gamma   90.00
#
_symmetry.space_group_name_H-M   'P 1'
#
loop_
_entity.id
_entity.type
_entity.pdbx_description
1 polymer ?
#
loop_
_entity_poly.entity_id
_entity_poly.type
_entity_poly.pdbx_seq_one_letter_code
_entity_poly.pdbx_strand_id
1 'polypeptide(L)'
;MTETLSPRRPLRLLLSIDDVGDVLLLIGTSVVVGHTAAPEPDLRFLGDLDGVHGQFRLRDSFHGGAEWALAVQPGAAPIEIDGSSLRSSDGPRSVHDGDRVRFGVAASFTCRLSDPSSATMVLELEGPTDADGARRVALMAPGVAGRLRFGPRRRRQIVVPGIAHDVALVAQLEGPGSPSLAVSCSGGVRAPRGEPQQAVALALPLEKRIDLALGAAPDRRPPFGMAIRQA
;
A
#
# COMPACT_ATOMS: atom_id res chain seq x y z
N MET A 1 5.40 25.86 18.50
CA MET A 1 4.72 26.22 17.23
C MET A 1 5.01 25.10 16.26
N THR A 2 4.11 24.12 16.18
CA THR A 2 4.27 22.94 15.32
C THR A 2 3.67 23.32 13.98
N GLU A 3 4.51 23.77 13.05
CA GLU A 3 4.12 23.99 11.66
C GLU A 3 3.55 22.66 11.15
N THR A 4 2.23 22.61 11.00
CA THR A 4 1.55 21.42 10.48
C THR A 4 1.76 21.50 8.97
N LEU A 5 2.90 20.98 8.50
CA LEU A 5 3.13 20.73 7.08
C LEU A 5 1.89 19.98 6.58
N SER A 6 1.12 20.61 5.67
CA SER A 6 0.02 19.93 5.01
C SER A 6 0.54 18.58 4.51
N PRO A 7 -0.09 17.45 4.88
CA PRO A 7 0.43 16.15 4.52
C PRO A 7 0.54 16.10 2.99
N ARG A 8 1.76 15.89 2.49
CA ARG A 8 1.97 15.65 1.06
C ARG A 8 1.07 14.49 0.65
N ARG A 9 0.35 14.65 -0.47
CA ARG A 9 -0.42 13.55 -1.03
C ARG A 9 0.46 12.31 -1.18
N PRO A 10 -0.04 11.11 -0.86
CA PRO A 10 0.71 9.89 -1.04
C PRO A 10 1.06 9.71 -2.51
N LEU A 11 2.25 9.19 -2.78
CA LEU A 11 2.61 8.74 -4.11
C LEU A 11 1.76 7.51 -4.46
N ARG A 12 1.18 7.51 -5.66
CA ARG A 12 0.30 6.45 -6.15
C ARG A 12 0.98 5.68 -7.27
N LEU A 13 1.19 4.38 -7.09
CA LEU A 13 1.75 3.50 -8.11
C LEU A 13 0.86 2.28 -8.26
N LEU A 14 0.69 1.77 -9.49
CA LEU A 14 0.09 0.47 -9.71
C LEU A 14 1.18 -0.57 -9.90
N LEU A 15 1.12 -1.62 -9.08
CA LEU A 15 2.01 -2.76 -9.09
C LEU A 15 1.26 -3.98 -9.62
N SER A 16 1.63 -4.45 -10.82
CA SER A 16 1.12 -5.69 -11.39
C SER A 16 2.08 -6.83 -11.05
N ILE A 17 1.56 -7.91 -10.47
CA ILE A 17 2.32 -9.07 -10.02
C ILE A 17 1.76 -10.31 -10.74
N ASP A 18 2.61 -11.08 -11.42
CA ASP A 18 2.20 -12.33 -12.06
C ASP A 18 1.50 -13.27 -11.05
N ASP A 19 0.45 -13.96 -11.50
CA ASP A 19 -0.39 -14.88 -10.70
C ASP A 19 -1.11 -14.27 -9.48
N VAL A 20 -0.95 -12.97 -9.21
CA VAL A 20 -1.60 -12.27 -8.08
C VAL A 20 -2.53 -11.15 -8.53
N GLY A 21 -2.20 -10.48 -9.64
CA GLY A 21 -2.94 -9.34 -10.18
C GLY A 21 -2.39 -7.99 -9.70
N ASP A 22 -3.25 -6.97 -9.76
CA ASP A 22 -2.87 -5.58 -9.49
C ASP A 22 -3.02 -5.21 -8.01
N VAL A 23 -2.05 -4.43 -7.54
CA VAL A 23 -2.00 -3.83 -6.21
C VAL A 23 -1.76 -2.33 -6.35
N LEU A 24 -2.65 -1.52 -5.80
CA LEU A 24 -2.47 -0.08 -5.71
C LEU A 24 -1.56 0.23 -4.51
N LEU A 25 -0.39 0.82 -4.77
CA LEU A 25 0.51 1.30 -3.73
C LEU A 25 0.20 2.77 -3.41
N LEU A 26 -0.10 3.05 -2.14
CA LEU A 26 -0.25 4.39 -1.60
C LEU A 26 0.88 4.64 -0.61
N ILE A 27 1.88 5.39 -1.05
CA ILE A 27 3.14 5.57 -0.32
C ILE A 27 3.13 6.96 0.34
N GLY A 28 3.07 7.01 1.66
CA GLY A 28 3.03 8.25 2.43
C GLY A 28 2.68 8.00 3.89
N THR A 29 2.39 9.08 4.62
CA THR A 29 2.01 9.04 6.04
C THR A 29 0.53 9.30 6.27
N SER A 30 -0.21 9.59 5.20
CA SER A 30 -1.62 9.94 5.24
C SER A 30 -2.28 9.50 3.93
N VAL A 31 -3.46 8.87 4.04
CA VAL A 31 -4.29 8.48 2.91
C VAL A 31 -5.72 8.86 3.20
N VAL A 32 -6.29 9.74 2.39
CA VAL A 32 -7.69 10.16 2.49
C VAL A 32 -8.58 9.21 1.68
N VAL A 33 -9.68 8.76 2.27
CA VAL A 33 -10.69 7.90 1.65
C VAL A 33 -11.96 8.70 1.42
N GLY A 34 -12.59 8.56 0.26
CA GLY A 34 -13.85 9.23 -0.03
C GLY A 34 -14.40 8.94 -1.43
N HIS A 35 -15.42 9.70 -1.80
CA HIS A 35 -16.13 9.52 -3.05
C HIS A 35 -15.28 9.92 -4.28
N THR A 36 -15.41 9.19 -5.39
CA THR A 36 -14.64 9.46 -6.61
C THR A 36 -14.94 10.80 -7.28
N ALA A 37 -16.09 11.41 -7.00
CA ALA A 37 -16.45 12.72 -7.53
C ALA A 37 -15.70 13.87 -6.83
N ALA A 38 -15.12 13.63 -5.65
CA ALA A 38 -14.35 14.62 -4.92
C ALA A 38 -12.88 14.61 -5.37
N PRO A 39 -12.23 15.77 -5.52
CA PRO A 39 -10.83 15.84 -5.90
C PRO A 39 -9.87 15.47 -4.75
N GLU A 40 -10.29 15.60 -3.50
CA GLU A 40 -9.45 15.47 -2.31
C GLU A 40 -8.98 14.04 -2.04
N PRO A 41 -9.83 12.99 -2.07
CA PRO A 41 -9.41 11.65 -1.66
C PRO A 41 -8.28 11.07 -2.50
N ASP A 42 -7.44 10.28 -1.84
CA ASP A 42 -6.34 9.53 -2.43
C ASP A 42 -6.80 8.12 -2.81
N LEU A 43 -7.63 7.52 -1.95
CA LEU A 43 -8.33 6.26 -2.19
C LEU A 43 -9.81 6.55 -2.45
N ARG A 44 -10.25 6.27 -3.68
CA ARG A 44 -11.55 6.71 -4.20
C ARG A 44 -12.45 5.51 -4.46
N PHE A 45 -13.71 5.63 -4.06
CA PHE A 45 -14.72 4.64 -4.36
C PHE A 45 -16.00 5.29 -4.90
N LEU A 46 -16.74 4.53 -5.69
CA LEU A 46 -18.10 4.84 -6.10
C LEU A 46 -19.09 4.38 -5.02
N GLY A 47 -20.21 5.08 -4.89
CA GLY A 47 -21.32 4.68 -4.01
C GLY A 47 -21.66 5.75 -2.96
N ASP A 48 -22.38 5.34 -1.92
CA ASP A 48 -22.81 6.23 -0.85
C ASP A 48 -21.65 6.53 0.12
N LEU A 49 -20.80 7.47 -0.28
CA LEU A 49 -19.70 8.00 0.51
C LEU A 49 -19.72 9.52 0.45
N ASP A 50 -19.38 10.14 1.58
CA ASP A 50 -18.99 11.54 1.59
C ASP A 50 -17.78 11.82 0.68
N GLY A 51 -17.69 13.06 0.21
CA GLY A 51 -16.57 13.52 -0.63
C GLY A 51 -15.23 13.24 0.04
N VAL A 52 -15.11 13.52 1.34
CA VAL A 52 -13.98 13.14 2.19
C VAL A 52 -14.56 12.43 3.41
N HIS A 53 -14.45 11.11 3.46
CA HIS A 53 -15.18 10.28 4.44
C HIS A 53 -14.32 9.94 5.65
N GLY A 54 -13.08 9.50 5.41
CA GLY A 54 -12.15 9.12 6.46
C GLY A 54 -10.71 9.22 6.02
N GLN A 55 -9.79 8.92 6.93
CA GLN A 55 -8.37 9.05 6.67
C GLN A 55 -7.56 8.05 7.48
N PHE A 56 -6.71 7.30 6.79
CA PHE A 56 -5.61 6.57 7.42
C PHE A 56 -4.46 7.52 7.70
N ARG A 57 -3.93 7.48 8.91
CA ARG A 57 -2.77 8.25 9.33
C ARG A 57 -1.74 7.32 9.96
N LEU A 58 -0.52 7.39 9.45
CA LEU A 58 0.62 6.75 10.09
C LEU A 58 0.94 7.51 11.38
N ARG A 59 1.18 6.78 12.46
CA ARG A 59 1.51 7.32 13.78
C ARG A 59 2.60 6.50 14.42
N ASP A 60 3.42 7.14 15.23
CA ASP A 60 4.37 6.45 16.09
C ASP A 60 3.67 6.01 17.37
N SER A 61 3.73 4.71 17.68
CA SER A 61 3.34 4.13 18.95
C SER A 61 4.56 4.02 19.85
N PHE A 62 4.43 4.48 21.10
CA PHE A 62 5.50 4.44 22.11
C PHE A 62 6.06 3.04 22.38
N HIS A 63 5.27 1.99 22.13
CA HIS A 63 5.64 0.60 22.40
C HIS A 63 5.68 -0.28 21.14
N GLY A 64 5.04 0.16 20.04
CA GLY A 64 4.82 -0.66 18.85
C GLY A 64 5.54 -0.21 17.58
N GLY A 65 6.16 0.98 17.58
CA GLY A 65 6.70 1.58 16.35
C GLY A 65 5.59 2.19 15.49
N ALA A 66 5.83 2.32 14.19
CA ALA A 66 4.89 2.98 13.28
C ALA A 66 3.66 2.10 12.98
N GLU A 67 2.47 2.65 13.19
CA GLU A 67 1.18 1.97 12.96
C GLU A 67 0.19 2.87 12.21
N TRP A 68 -0.78 2.27 11.52
CA TRP A 68 -1.87 2.99 10.87
C TRP A 68 -3.06 3.12 11.81
N ALA A 69 -3.56 4.35 11.94
CA ALA A 69 -4.81 4.64 12.61
C ALA A 69 -5.82 5.23 11.62
N LEU A 70 -7.10 4.91 11.81
CA LEU A 70 -8.20 5.40 11.01
C LEU A 70 -8.97 6.49 11.76
N ALA A 71 -9.31 7.57 11.07
CA ALA A 71 -10.12 8.66 11.58
C ALA A 71 -11.32 8.92 10.66
N VAL A 72 -12.47 9.25 11.24
CA VAL A 72 -13.63 9.75 10.48
C VAL A 72 -13.52 11.27 10.31
N GLN A 73 -13.89 11.76 9.13
CA GLN A 73 -13.87 13.19 8.87
C GLN A 73 -15.06 13.89 9.55
N PRO A 74 -14.91 15.15 10.00
CA PRO A 74 -16.03 15.92 10.52
C PRO A 74 -17.18 15.99 9.51
N GLY A 75 -18.39 15.64 9.96
CA GLY A 75 -19.59 15.63 9.12
C GLY A 75 -19.81 14.37 8.28
N ALA A 76 -18.82 13.48 8.17
CA ALA A 76 -18.97 12.21 7.47
C ALA A 76 -19.75 11.17 8.29
N ALA A 77 -20.33 10.19 7.61
CA ALA A 77 -20.96 9.05 8.26
C ALA A 77 -19.95 8.22 9.08
N PRO A 78 -20.40 7.50 10.14
CA PRO A 78 -19.50 6.66 10.92
C PRO A 78 -18.88 5.52 10.08
N ILE A 79 -17.64 5.17 10.43
CA ILE A 79 -16.94 4.00 9.86
C ILE A 79 -17.15 2.82 10.80
N GLU A 80 -17.42 1.63 10.28
CA GLU A 80 -17.46 0.41 11.10
C GLU A 80 -16.11 -0.30 11.06
N ILE A 81 -15.62 -0.74 12.24
CA ILE A 81 -14.43 -1.59 12.40
C ILE A 81 -14.85 -2.79 13.25
N ASP A 82 -14.89 -3.98 12.66
CA ASP A 82 -15.38 -5.22 13.28
C ASP A 82 -16.74 -5.07 13.97
N GLY A 83 -17.67 -4.40 13.29
CA GLY A 83 -19.02 -4.13 13.78
C GLY A 83 -19.12 -3.02 14.84
N SER A 84 -17.99 -2.46 15.28
CA SER A 84 -17.96 -1.30 16.17
C SER A 84 -17.92 0.01 15.37
N SER A 85 -18.83 0.92 15.67
CA SER A 85 -18.88 2.23 15.00
C SER A 85 -17.79 3.18 15.54
N LEU A 86 -17.03 3.79 14.64
CA LEU A 86 -16.10 4.87 14.88
C LEU A 86 -16.71 6.17 14.35
N ARG A 87 -16.78 7.20 15.19
CA ARG A 87 -17.32 8.53 14.85
C ARG A 87 -16.21 9.57 14.82
N SER A 88 -16.48 10.72 14.22
CA SER A 88 -15.53 11.84 14.17
C SER A 88 -15.17 12.40 15.55
N SER A 89 -16.05 12.22 16.56
CA SER A 89 -15.81 12.60 17.95
C SER A 89 -14.84 11.70 18.70
N ASP A 90 -14.63 10.46 18.24
CA ASP A 90 -13.93 9.42 19.02
C ASP A 90 -12.40 9.53 18.89
N GLY A 91 -11.95 10.40 17.99
CA GLY A 91 -10.55 10.48 17.59
C GLY A 91 -10.10 9.26 16.78
N PRO A 92 -8.83 9.19 16.36
CA PRO A 92 -8.40 8.13 15.46
C PRO A 92 -8.11 6.83 16.21
N ARG A 93 -8.52 5.70 15.62
CA ARG A 93 -8.43 4.35 16.18
C ARG A 93 -7.37 3.53 15.42
N SER A 94 -6.49 2.87 16.15
CA SER A 94 -5.49 1.96 15.57
C SER A 94 -6.16 0.77 14.87
N VAL A 95 -5.59 0.37 13.73
CA VAL A 95 -6.07 -0.73 12.89
C VAL A 95 -5.18 -1.94 13.09
N HIS A 96 -5.78 -3.11 13.27
CA HIS A 96 -5.09 -4.37 13.55
C HIS A 96 -5.24 -5.39 12.42
N ASP A 97 -4.43 -6.45 12.47
CA ASP A 97 -4.49 -7.52 11.48
C ASP A 97 -5.83 -8.26 11.60
N GLY A 98 -6.52 -8.41 10.47
CA GLY A 98 -7.83 -9.04 10.41
C GLY A 98 -9.01 -8.08 10.60
N ASP A 99 -8.78 -6.83 11.04
CA ASP A 99 -9.85 -5.84 11.20
C ASP A 99 -10.61 -5.68 9.87
N ARG A 100 -11.94 -5.83 9.94
CA ARG A 100 -12.83 -5.54 8.81
C ARG A 100 -13.36 -4.13 8.93
N VAL A 101 -12.98 -3.28 7.97
CA VAL A 101 -13.33 -1.86 7.94
C VAL A 101 -14.39 -1.62 6.87
N ARG A 102 -15.44 -0.87 7.21
CA ARG A 102 -16.52 -0.49 6.29
C ARG A 102 -16.78 1.00 6.31
N PHE A 103 -16.73 1.61 5.12
CA PHE A 103 -17.14 2.99 4.87
C PHE A 103 -18.56 2.93 4.28
N GLY A 104 -19.56 3.00 5.16
CA GLY A 104 -20.96 2.79 4.78
C GLY A 104 -21.18 1.44 4.06
N VAL A 105 -21.98 1.48 3.00
CA VAL A 105 -22.27 0.30 2.14
C VAL A 105 -21.39 0.22 0.89
N ALA A 106 -20.64 1.29 0.60
CA ALA A 106 -19.94 1.46 -0.67
C ALA A 106 -18.57 0.76 -0.71
N ALA A 107 -17.84 0.81 0.41
CA ALA A 107 -16.50 0.23 0.50
C ALA A 107 -16.34 -0.60 1.77
N SER A 108 -15.78 -1.80 1.62
CA SER A 108 -15.46 -2.69 2.72
C SER A 108 -14.17 -3.43 2.40
N PHE A 109 -13.33 -3.62 3.41
CA PHE A 109 -12.07 -4.34 3.24
C PHE A 109 -11.60 -4.97 4.54
N THR A 110 -10.84 -6.05 4.38
CA THR A 110 -10.08 -6.67 5.47
C THR A 110 -8.66 -6.12 5.50
N CYS A 111 -8.21 -5.68 6.66
CA CYS A 111 -6.86 -5.20 6.89
C CYS A 111 -5.89 -6.36 7.13
N ARG A 112 -4.74 -6.34 6.46
CA ARG A 112 -3.67 -7.36 6.59
C ARG A 112 -2.36 -6.70 6.99
N LEU A 113 -1.80 -7.14 8.11
CA LEU A 113 -0.51 -6.71 8.66
C LEU A 113 0.40 -7.93 8.90
N SER A 114 0.60 -8.74 7.86
CA SER A 114 1.25 -10.06 7.94
C SER A 114 2.75 -10.05 8.27
N ASP A 115 3.44 -8.90 8.17
CA ASP A 115 4.86 -8.75 8.50
C ASP A 115 5.04 -7.79 9.68
N PRO A 116 5.32 -8.29 10.91
CA PRO A 116 5.46 -7.44 12.10
C PRO A 116 6.69 -6.53 12.06
N SER A 117 7.60 -6.72 11.10
CA SER A 117 8.76 -5.84 10.89
C SER A 117 8.47 -4.68 9.95
N SER A 118 7.22 -4.52 9.51
CA SER A 118 6.80 -3.51 8.55
C SER A 118 5.52 -2.82 8.98
N ALA A 119 5.50 -1.49 8.84
CA ALA A 119 4.31 -0.66 8.97
C ALA A 119 3.42 -0.69 7.71
N THR A 120 3.71 -1.55 6.73
CA THR A 120 2.85 -1.68 5.54
C THR A 120 1.60 -2.48 5.88
N MET A 121 0.44 -1.87 5.62
CA MET A 121 -0.86 -2.55 5.71
C MET A 121 -1.41 -2.79 4.31
N VAL A 122 -1.94 -3.98 4.06
CA VAL A 122 -2.67 -4.29 2.82
C VAL A 122 -4.17 -4.32 3.12
N LEU A 123 -4.94 -3.54 2.38
CA LEU A 123 -6.40 -3.57 2.37
C LEU A 123 -6.83 -4.55 1.28
N GLU A 124 -7.48 -5.65 1.68
CA GLU A 124 -8.13 -6.59 0.75
C GLU A 124 -9.57 -6.13 0.52
N LEU A 125 -9.85 -5.54 -0.65
CA LEU A 125 -11.17 -5.03 -0.99
C LEU A 125 -12.18 -6.17 -1.15
N GLU A 126 -13.35 -6.00 -0.53
CA GLU A 126 -14.41 -7.01 -0.52
C GLU A 126 -15.46 -6.77 -1.60
N GLY A 127 -16.16 -7.84 -1.97
CA GLY A 127 -17.26 -7.77 -2.93
C GLY A 127 -16.78 -7.34 -4.32
N PRO A 128 -17.59 -6.55 -5.07
CA PRO A 128 -17.24 -6.08 -6.40
C PRO A 128 -16.37 -4.82 -6.41
N THR A 129 -15.99 -4.27 -5.25
CA THR A 129 -15.24 -3.00 -5.14
C THR A 129 -13.76 -3.16 -5.53
N ASP A 130 -13.25 -2.23 -6.34
CA ASP A 130 -11.83 -2.09 -6.65
C ASP A 130 -11.39 -0.62 -6.46
N ALA A 131 -10.07 -0.41 -6.41
CA ALA A 131 -9.45 0.91 -6.38
C ALA A 131 -8.46 1.01 -7.55
N ASP A 132 -8.79 1.84 -8.54
CA ASP A 132 -8.04 1.97 -9.80
C ASP A 132 -7.80 0.61 -10.50
N GLY A 133 -8.79 -0.29 -10.47
CA GLY A 133 -8.67 -1.64 -11.03
C GLY A 133 -7.96 -2.65 -10.13
N ALA A 134 -7.41 -2.24 -8.98
CA ALA A 134 -6.77 -3.13 -8.03
C ALA A 134 -7.75 -3.61 -6.95
N ARG A 135 -7.71 -4.90 -6.64
CA ARG A 135 -8.44 -5.51 -5.51
C ARG A 135 -7.69 -5.41 -4.18
N ARG A 136 -6.43 -5.01 -4.22
CA ARG A 136 -5.58 -4.83 -3.04
C ARG A 136 -4.99 -3.44 -3.06
N VAL A 137 -4.97 -2.80 -1.91
CA VAL A 137 -4.32 -1.49 -1.71
C VAL A 137 -3.27 -1.65 -0.62
N ALA A 138 -2.00 -1.35 -0.91
CA ALA A 138 -0.94 -1.35 0.08
C ALA A 138 -0.67 0.08 0.56
N LEU A 139 -0.93 0.34 1.85
CA LEU A 139 -0.55 1.57 2.52
C LEU A 139 0.88 1.43 3.02
N MET A 140 1.82 2.10 2.36
CA MET A 140 3.25 1.99 2.64
C MET A 140 3.76 3.26 3.31
N ALA A 141 4.37 3.13 4.49
CA ALA A 141 5.15 4.21 5.07
C ALA A 141 6.42 4.48 4.23
N PRO A 142 6.94 5.71 4.18
CA PRO A 142 8.27 5.96 3.63
C PRO A 142 9.36 5.27 4.47
N GLY A 143 10.46 4.89 3.81
CA GLY A 143 11.64 4.30 4.43
C GLY A 143 11.53 2.79 4.70
N VAL A 144 12.57 2.24 5.33
CA VAL A 144 12.74 0.78 5.54
C VAL A 144 11.64 0.20 6.42
N ALA A 145 11.10 0.99 7.35
CA ALA A 145 9.98 0.58 8.21
C ALA A 145 8.69 0.33 7.42
N GLY A 146 8.47 1.01 6.29
CA GLY A 146 7.31 0.78 5.41
C GLY A 146 7.58 -0.18 4.27
N ARG A 147 8.50 -1.14 4.45
CA ARG A 147 8.84 -2.12 3.42
C ARG A 147 7.66 -3.04 3.10
N LEU A 148 7.20 -3.06 1.85
CA LEU A 148 6.29 -4.09 1.36
C LEU A 148 7.10 -5.33 0.97
N ARG A 149 6.70 -6.51 1.44
CA ARG A 149 7.29 -7.77 1.01
C ARG A 149 6.25 -8.69 0.39
N PHE A 150 6.64 -9.34 -0.69
CA PHE A 150 5.85 -10.39 -1.29
C PHE A 150 6.72 -11.59 -1.66
N GLY A 151 6.15 -12.79 -1.63
CA GLY A 151 6.92 -14.02 -1.77
C GLY A 151 6.12 -15.27 -1.38
N PRO A 152 6.76 -16.45 -1.29
CA PRO A 152 6.05 -17.71 -1.07
C PRO A 152 5.60 -17.92 0.37
N ARG A 153 6.10 -17.10 1.32
CA ARG A 153 5.89 -17.29 2.76
C ARG A 153 4.58 -16.65 3.22
N ARG A 154 3.85 -17.32 4.12
CA ARG A 154 2.57 -16.82 4.68
C ARG A 154 2.67 -15.53 5.49
N ARG A 155 3.85 -15.21 6.05
CA ARG A 155 4.12 -13.96 6.78
C ARG A 155 4.60 -12.84 5.86
N ARG A 156 4.05 -12.78 4.65
CA ARG A 156 4.30 -11.70 3.67
C ARG A 156 3.00 -10.95 3.47
N GLN A 157 3.10 -9.65 3.25
CA GLN A 157 1.93 -8.82 3.03
C GLN A 157 1.17 -9.27 1.78
N ILE A 158 1.88 -9.75 0.77
CA ILE A 158 1.29 -10.39 -0.41
C ILE A 158 1.94 -11.76 -0.59
N VAL A 159 1.13 -12.81 -0.57
CA VAL A 159 1.60 -14.18 -0.80
C VAL A 159 1.57 -14.46 -2.29
N VAL A 160 2.71 -14.85 -2.85
CA VAL A 160 2.89 -15.21 -4.25
C VAL A 160 3.33 -16.68 -4.30
N PRO A 161 2.41 -17.63 -4.55
CA PRO A 161 2.79 -19.02 -4.75
C PRO A 161 3.73 -19.14 -5.96
N GLY A 162 4.80 -19.93 -5.85
CA GLY A 162 5.66 -20.28 -6.99
C GLY A 162 6.89 -19.39 -7.21
N ILE A 163 7.01 -18.23 -6.55
CA ILE A 163 8.28 -17.48 -6.54
C ILE A 163 9.25 -18.07 -5.50
N ALA A 164 10.52 -18.26 -5.89
CA ALA A 164 11.52 -18.90 -5.03
C ALA A 164 12.05 -17.97 -3.91
N HIS A 165 12.01 -16.66 -4.13
CA HIS A 165 12.60 -15.66 -3.25
C HIS A 165 11.59 -14.59 -2.89
N ASP A 166 11.74 -14.03 -1.69
CA ASP A 166 10.99 -12.84 -1.32
C ASP A 166 11.50 -11.63 -2.09
N VAL A 167 10.58 -10.78 -2.49
CA VAL A 167 10.85 -9.47 -3.07
C VAL A 167 10.43 -8.42 -2.06
N ALA A 168 11.23 -7.36 -1.95
CA ALA A 168 10.97 -6.23 -1.08
C ALA A 168 10.98 -4.92 -1.85
N LEU A 169 9.97 -4.09 -1.58
CA LEU A 169 9.85 -2.72 -2.05
C LEU A 169 10.05 -1.76 -0.87
N VAL A 170 10.94 -0.77 -1.03
CA VAL A 170 11.18 0.29 -0.05
C VAL A 170 11.16 1.63 -0.75
N ALA A 171 10.27 2.53 -0.34
CA ALA A 171 10.20 3.86 -0.90
C ALA A 171 11.04 4.85 -0.09
N GLN A 172 11.99 5.52 -0.73
CA GLN A 172 12.77 6.60 -0.15
C GLN A 172 12.23 7.91 -0.70
N LEU A 173 11.38 8.61 0.07
CA LEU A 173 10.78 9.89 -0.35
C LEU A 173 11.46 11.11 0.28
N GLU A 174 12.23 10.90 1.33
CA GLU A 174 12.90 11.93 2.12
C GLU A 174 14.38 11.56 2.30
N GLY A 175 15.24 12.59 2.43
CA GLY A 175 16.69 12.43 2.54
C GLY A 175 17.46 13.24 1.49
N PRO A 176 18.80 13.14 1.48
CA PRO A 176 19.66 13.92 0.59
C PRO A 176 19.62 13.46 -0.89
N GLY A 177 19.03 12.29 -1.17
CA GLY A 177 18.89 11.74 -2.51
C GLY A 177 17.55 12.09 -3.18
N SER A 178 17.48 11.91 -4.50
CA SER A 178 16.21 11.99 -5.23
C SER A 178 15.25 10.89 -4.76
N PRO A 179 13.92 11.15 -4.73
CA PRO A 179 12.93 10.14 -4.39
C PRO A 179 13.07 8.88 -5.25
N SER A 180 13.01 7.71 -4.62
CA SER A 180 13.17 6.44 -5.32
C SER A 180 12.38 5.29 -4.69
N LEU A 181 12.08 4.28 -5.51
CA LEU A 181 11.55 2.99 -5.08
C LEU A 181 12.63 1.93 -5.27
N ALA A 182 13.20 1.45 -4.16
CA ALA A 182 14.14 0.33 -4.18
C ALA A 182 13.36 -0.98 -4.27
N VAL A 183 13.71 -1.80 -5.27
CA VAL A 183 13.23 -3.18 -5.47
C VAL A 183 14.39 -4.11 -5.20
N SER A 184 14.23 -5.08 -4.29
CA SER A 184 15.28 -6.05 -3.96
C SER A 184 14.76 -7.49 -3.96
N CYS A 185 15.58 -8.41 -4.47
CA CYS A 185 15.29 -9.83 -4.52
C CYS A 185 16.61 -10.60 -4.45
N SER A 186 16.74 -11.56 -3.52
CA SER A 186 17.97 -12.37 -3.40
C SER A 186 18.22 -13.25 -4.62
N GLY A 187 17.16 -13.62 -5.36
CA GLY A 187 17.25 -14.35 -6.62
C GLY A 187 17.56 -13.46 -7.84
N GLY A 188 17.77 -12.16 -7.64
CA GLY A 188 18.01 -11.19 -8.69
C GLY A 188 16.75 -10.44 -9.14
N VAL A 189 16.98 -9.21 -9.59
CA VAL A 189 16.04 -8.30 -10.23
C VAL A 189 16.68 -7.87 -11.55
N ARG A 190 15.94 -8.01 -12.65
CA ARG A 190 16.40 -7.62 -13.98
C ARG A 190 15.45 -6.58 -14.57
N ALA A 191 15.97 -5.38 -14.79
CA ALA A 191 15.28 -4.32 -15.54
C ALA A 191 15.31 -4.60 -17.06
N PRO A 192 14.48 -3.93 -17.88
CA PRO A 192 14.46 -4.15 -19.32
C PRO A 192 15.84 -3.85 -19.90
N ARG A 193 16.45 -4.84 -20.58
CA ARG A 193 17.80 -4.75 -21.20
C ARG A 193 18.96 -4.59 -20.19
N GLY A 194 18.73 -4.85 -18.90
CA GLY A 194 19.76 -4.84 -17.87
C GLY A 194 20.30 -6.23 -17.51
N GLU A 195 21.46 -6.25 -16.86
CA GLU A 195 21.98 -7.44 -16.18
C GLU A 195 21.21 -7.69 -14.87
N PRO A 196 21.11 -8.95 -14.39
CA PRO A 196 20.57 -9.25 -13.06
C PRO A 196 21.37 -8.55 -11.95
N GLN A 197 20.65 -7.91 -11.04
CA GLN A 197 21.21 -7.28 -9.83
C GLN A 197 20.43 -7.72 -8.60
N GLN A 198 21.02 -7.70 -7.40
CA GLN A 198 20.28 -8.03 -6.18
C GLN A 198 19.23 -6.97 -5.81
N ALA A 199 19.44 -5.73 -6.25
CA ALA A 199 18.52 -4.63 -6.07
C ALA A 199 18.63 -3.63 -7.22
N VAL A 200 17.52 -2.95 -7.51
CA VAL A 200 17.45 -1.81 -8.43
C VAL A 200 16.71 -0.66 -7.74
N ALA A 201 17.13 0.57 -8.00
CA ALA A 201 16.43 1.76 -7.53
C ALA A 201 15.74 2.45 -8.72
N LEU A 202 14.43 2.65 -8.62
CA LEU A 202 13.63 3.33 -9.63
C LEU A 202 13.42 4.77 -9.20
N ALA A 203 13.82 5.74 -10.02
CA ALA A 203 13.56 7.15 -9.73
C ALA A 203 12.05 7.44 -9.70
N LEU A 204 11.61 8.29 -8.78
CA LEU A 204 10.21 8.70 -8.63
C LEU A 204 10.05 10.21 -8.88
N PRO A 205 8.93 10.66 -9.48
CA PRO A 205 7.82 9.85 -10.01
C PRO A 205 8.23 9.01 -11.23
N LEU A 206 7.48 7.94 -11.52
CA LEU A 206 7.76 7.12 -12.70
C LEU A 206 7.28 7.83 -13.96
N GLU A 207 8.19 8.07 -14.90
CA GLU A 207 7.84 8.64 -16.22
C GLU A 207 7.11 7.66 -17.13
N LYS A 208 7.36 6.35 -16.94
CA LYS A 208 6.79 5.27 -17.75
C LYS A 208 6.66 3.98 -16.94
N ARG A 209 5.89 3.04 -17.48
CA ARG A 209 5.84 1.66 -16.98
C ARG A 209 7.24 1.03 -16.99
N ILE A 210 7.59 0.35 -15.91
CA ILE A 210 8.82 -0.41 -15.77
C ILE A 210 8.45 -1.87 -15.53
N ASP A 211 8.84 -2.74 -16.46
CA ASP A 211 8.69 -4.19 -16.33
C ASP A 211 9.99 -4.78 -15.76
N LEU A 212 9.87 -5.55 -14.69
CA LEU A 212 10.96 -6.19 -13.98
C LEU A 212 10.76 -7.70 -14.00
N ALA A 213 11.85 -8.42 -14.28
CA ALA A 213 11.93 -9.85 -14.11
C ALA A 213 12.55 -10.15 -12.74
N LEU A 214 11.89 -11.00 -11.96
CA LEU A 214 12.24 -11.32 -10.58
C LEU A 214 12.62 -12.79 -10.42
N GLY A 215 13.74 -13.03 -9.74
CA GLY A 215 14.20 -14.36 -9.40
C GLY A 215 14.75 -15.16 -10.58
N ALA A 216 15.75 -15.98 -10.29
CA ALA A 216 16.08 -17.16 -11.08
C ALA A 216 15.31 -18.35 -10.48
N ALA A 217 14.41 -18.97 -11.25
CA ALA A 217 13.96 -20.33 -10.93
C ALA A 217 15.05 -21.30 -11.42
N PRO A 218 15.58 -22.21 -10.59
CA PRO A 218 16.57 -23.20 -11.05
C PRO A 218 16.01 -24.11 -12.15
N ASP A 219 14.70 -24.41 -12.10
CA ASP A 219 14.11 -25.52 -12.88
C ASP A 219 12.82 -25.15 -13.66
N ARG A 220 12.46 -23.85 -13.82
CA ARG A 220 11.21 -23.44 -14.50
C ARG A 220 11.38 -22.27 -15.49
N ARG A 221 10.50 -22.32 -16.53
CA ARG A 221 10.12 -21.32 -17.56
C ARG A 221 9.94 -19.87 -17.00
N PRO A 222 9.84 -18.82 -17.87
CA PRO A 222 10.51 -17.50 -17.80
C PRO A 222 10.41 -16.78 -16.45
N PRO A 223 11.27 -15.78 -16.17
CA PRO A 223 11.30 -15.10 -14.88
C PRO A 223 9.93 -14.56 -14.49
N PHE A 224 9.65 -14.57 -13.18
CA PHE A 224 8.41 -14.03 -12.62
C PHE A 224 8.33 -12.53 -12.94
N GLY A 225 7.28 -12.12 -13.64
CA GLY A 225 7.06 -10.76 -14.08
C GLY A 225 6.46 -9.89 -12.99
N MET A 226 6.95 -8.66 -12.93
CA MET A 226 6.34 -7.59 -12.16
C MET A 226 6.39 -6.32 -12.99
N ALA A 227 5.34 -5.51 -12.95
CA ALA A 227 5.35 -4.20 -13.58
C ALA A 227 4.92 -3.11 -12.61
N ILE A 228 5.55 -1.95 -12.72
CA ILE A 228 5.25 -0.78 -11.90
C ILE A 228 4.98 0.39 -12.83
N ARG A 229 3.89 1.12 -12.59
CA ARG A 229 3.55 2.35 -13.32
C ARG A 229 2.96 3.38 -12.36
N GLN A 230 2.92 4.63 -12.81
CA GLN A 230 2.10 5.65 -12.15
C GLN A 230 0.62 5.24 -12.24
N ALA A 231 -0.10 5.36 -11.11
CA ALA A 231 -1.54 5.15 -11.05
C ALA A 231 -2.30 6.41 -11.46
#